data_AF-A0A3M1F749-F1
#
_entry.id   AF-A0A3M1F749-F1
#
_cell.length_a   1.000
_cell.length_b   1.000
_cell.length_c   1.000
_cell.angle_alpha   90.00
_cell.angle_beta   90.00
_cell.angle_gamma   90.00
#
_symmetry.space_group_name_H-M   'P 1'
#
loop_
_entity.id
_entity.type
_entity.pdbx_description
1 polymer ?
#
loop_
_entity_poly.entity_id
_entity_poly.type
_entity_poly.pdbx_seq_one_letter_code
_entity_poly.pdbx_strand_id
1 'polypeptide(L)'
;MGDEMAGDAVVSFRDVKFFPYEGRVRGVFLRRFEFFVDDRSLRRIGAFRVEDGSLVFSGVARDRAERKVRVILDQEMRHMRSILTKKRVWYLHKGCGVPLIGAGEFGVVDRGTNIIEVKPMTGCNLNCSFCSVDEGKNKKVLDVFIDPDFLAEEACRVAAIKKHRVEFNIGPHGEPLLYPSLVRLVRLLSSCKGGKEGCCAVSMNTNAVLLTTRLVDDLAAAGLSRLNVSLHALDEELARRLYGAPYPLRHVLGMLRYAAKKVDVLLTPVVVPGVNEDAVKEV
;
A
#
# COMPACT_ATOMS: atom_id res chain seq x y z
N MET A 1 -45.93 25.47 15.13
CA MET A 1 -44.92 25.44 14.07
C MET A 1 -44.19 24.12 14.21
N GLY A 2 -44.39 23.23 13.23
CA GLY A 2 -43.97 21.83 13.30
C GLY A 2 -42.46 21.69 13.45
N ASP A 3 -42.06 20.97 14.48
CA ASP A 3 -40.71 20.44 14.61
C ASP A 3 -40.62 19.29 13.59
N GLU A 4 -40.21 19.61 12.35
CA GLU A 4 -39.80 18.58 11.40
C GLU A 4 -38.63 17.84 12.03
N MET A 5 -38.90 16.66 12.59
CA MET A 5 -37.86 15.77 13.10
C MET A 5 -36.87 15.53 11.96
N ALA A 6 -35.72 16.17 12.03
CA ALA A 6 -34.65 15.97 11.06
C ALA A 6 -34.37 14.46 10.99
N GLY A 7 -34.67 13.87 9.83
CA GLY A 7 -34.49 12.45 9.58
C GLY A 7 -33.05 12.00 9.81
N ASP A 8 -32.85 10.69 9.84
CA ASP A 8 -31.53 10.11 10.09
C ASP A 8 -30.50 10.57 9.05
N ALA A 9 -29.42 11.20 9.52
CA ALA A 9 -28.30 11.63 8.70
C ALA A 9 -27.26 10.52 8.58
N VAL A 10 -27.13 9.97 7.37
CA VAL A 10 -26.12 8.97 7.04
C VAL A 10 -24.82 9.65 6.62
N VAL A 11 -23.74 9.39 7.37
CA VAL A 11 -22.38 9.84 7.08
C VAL A 11 -21.56 8.63 6.65
N SER A 12 -21.12 8.63 5.39
CA SER A 12 -20.29 7.58 4.81
C SER A 12 -19.12 8.17 4.03
N PHE A 13 -18.04 7.41 3.93
CA PHE A 13 -16.87 7.76 3.13
C PHE A 13 -16.54 6.60 2.19
N ARG A 14 -15.97 6.94 1.04
CA ARG A 14 -15.57 5.94 0.04
C ARG A 14 -14.56 4.94 0.59
N ASP A 15 -13.54 5.46 1.27
CA ASP A 15 -12.36 4.69 1.66
C ASP A 15 -12.31 4.34 3.15
N VAL A 16 -13.32 4.75 3.93
CA VAL A 16 -13.42 4.46 5.37
C VAL A 16 -14.72 3.71 5.66
N LYS A 17 -14.61 2.62 6.42
CA LYS A 17 -15.75 1.86 6.95
C LYS A 17 -15.72 1.82 8.47
N PHE A 18 -16.88 1.96 9.09
CA PHE A 18 -17.04 1.98 10.55
C PHE A 18 -17.65 0.68 11.08
N PHE A 19 -17.19 0.23 12.24
CA PHE A 19 -17.68 -0.96 12.91
C PHE A 19 -17.86 -0.69 14.42
N PRO A 20 -18.91 -1.21 15.07
CA PRO A 20 -19.05 -1.13 16.52
C PRO A 20 -17.84 -1.75 17.23
N TYR A 21 -17.35 -1.13 18.31
CA TYR A 21 -16.21 -1.65 19.07
C TYR A 21 -16.21 -1.16 20.53
N GLU A 22 -16.92 -1.86 21.42
CA GLU A 22 -16.94 -1.68 22.89
C GLU A 22 -16.49 -0.29 23.42
N GLY A 23 -17.44 0.64 23.51
CA GLY A 23 -17.21 2.03 23.97
C GLY A 23 -16.50 2.93 22.95
N ARG A 24 -16.20 2.41 21.76
CA ARG A 24 -15.60 3.09 20.63
C ARG A 24 -16.24 2.62 19.32
N VAL A 25 -15.88 3.32 18.24
CA VAL A 25 -16.10 2.89 16.87
C VAL A 25 -14.76 2.59 16.21
N ARG A 26 -14.62 1.39 15.65
CA ARG A 26 -13.45 1.03 14.84
C ARG A 26 -13.65 1.56 13.42
N GLY A 27 -12.77 2.45 12.99
CA GLY A 27 -12.66 2.89 11.60
C GLY A 27 -11.63 2.05 10.85
N VAL A 28 -11.95 1.62 9.64
CA VAL A 28 -11.05 0.89 8.74
C VAL A 28 -10.87 1.70 7.46
N PHE A 29 -9.66 2.22 7.26
CA PHE A 29 -9.24 2.97 6.08
C PHE A 29 -8.56 2.05 5.06
N LEU A 30 -8.99 2.13 3.80
CA LEU A 30 -8.48 1.36 2.65
C LEU A 30 -8.37 -0.16 2.91
N ARG A 31 -9.20 -0.70 3.81
CA ARG A 31 -9.19 -2.11 4.25
C ARG A 31 -7.87 -2.59 4.89
N ARG A 32 -6.89 -1.71 5.09
CA ARG A 32 -5.55 -2.06 5.57
C ARG A 32 -5.18 -1.39 6.89
N PHE A 33 -5.78 -0.24 7.17
CA PHE A 33 -5.42 0.58 8.31
C PHE A 33 -6.61 0.73 9.24
N GLU A 34 -6.39 0.60 10.53
CA GLU A 34 -7.42 0.76 11.55
C GLU A 34 -7.11 1.93 12.46
N PHE A 35 -8.16 2.63 12.88
CA PHE A 35 -8.15 3.65 13.92
C PHE A 35 -9.41 3.50 14.76
N PHE A 36 -9.45 4.17 15.91
CA PHE A 36 -10.55 4.05 16.85
C PHE A 36 -11.05 5.43 17.23
N VAL A 37 -12.36 5.61 17.22
CA VAL A 37 -13.02 6.86 17.60
C VAL A 37 -13.75 6.62 18.92
N ASP A 38 -13.56 7.48 19.92
CA ASP A 38 -14.31 7.40 21.18
C ASP A 38 -15.79 7.74 20.95
N ASP A 39 -16.70 6.91 21.48
CA ASP A 39 -18.14 7.11 21.32
C ASP A 39 -18.60 8.46 21.87
N ARG A 40 -17.94 8.98 22.92
CA ARG A 40 -18.28 10.29 23.50
C ARG A 40 -18.06 11.40 22.50
N SER A 41 -17.02 11.31 21.66
CA SER A 41 -16.75 12.30 20.61
C SER A 41 -17.85 12.31 19.55
N LEU A 42 -18.37 11.14 19.17
CA LEU A 42 -19.48 11.00 18.24
C LEU A 42 -20.81 11.45 18.86
N ARG A 43 -21.08 11.10 20.13
CA ARG A 43 -22.29 11.51 20.87
C ARG A 43 -22.40 13.03 21.07
N ARG A 44 -21.29 13.78 21.04
CA ARG A 44 -21.31 15.26 21.02
C ARG A 44 -21.88 15.85 19.74
N ILE A 45 -21.91 15.08 18.64
CA ILE A 45 -22.54 15.48 17.37
C ILE A 45 -24.05 15.27 17.49
N GLY A 46 -24.46 14.09 17.98
CA GLY A 46 -25.84 13.68 18.23
C GLY A 46 -25.91 12.19 18.60
N ALA A 47 -27.12 11.70 18.90
CA ALA A 47 -27.32 10.26 19.06
C ALA A 47 -26.96 9.54 17.76
N PHE A 48 -26.18 8.45 17.84
CA PHE A 48 -25.66 7.77 16.67
C PHE A 48 -25.71 6.25 16.80
N ARG A 49 -25.71 5.58 15.65
CA ARG A 49 -25.49 4.14 15.49
C ARG A 49 -24.57 3.86 14.30
N VAL A 50 -23.97 2.68 14.26
CA VAL A 50 -23.19 2.21 13.10
C VAL A 50 -24.06 1.24 12.30
N GLU A 51 -24.19 1.49 11.00
CA GLU A 51 -25.04 0.71 10.10
C GLU A 51 -24.36 0.60 8.73
N ASP A 52 -24.20 -0.61 8.19
CA ASP A 52 -23.57 -0.90 6.88
C ASP A 52 -22.23 -0.19 6.61
N GLY A 53 -21.39 -0.11 7.64
CA GLY A 53 -20.08 0.54 7.54
C GLY A 53 -20.12 2.07 7.57
N SER A 54 -21.27 2.65 7.92
CA SER A 54 -21.54 4.10 7.98
C SER A 54 -21.96 4.53 9.38
N LEU A 55 -21.88 5.84 9.66
CA LEU A 55 -22.40 6.43 10.90
C LEU A 55 -23.76 7.06 10.61
N VAL A 56 -24.78 6.68 11.38
CA VAL A 56 -26.14 7.21 11.26
C VAL A 56 -26.44 8.06 12.48
N PHE A 57 -26.72 9.35 12.29
CA PHE A 57 -27.03 10.30 13.35
C PHE A 57 -28.51 10.70 13.33
N SER A 58 -29.17 10.69 14.49
CA SER A 58 -30.58 11.10 14.61
C SER A 58 -30.69 12.54 15.08
N GLY A 59 -31.58 13.33 14.47
CA GLY A 59 -31.83 14.72 14.86
C GLY A 59 -30.70 15.70 14.53
N VAL A 60 -29.79 15.35 13.61
CA VAL A 60 -28.67 16.19 13.19
C VAL A 60 -28.68 16.36 11.68
N ALA A 61 -28.57 17.60 11.18
CA ALA A 61 -28.43 17.85 9.75
C ALA A 61 -27.17 17.17 9.17
N ARG A 62 -27.31 16.53 8.00
CA ARG A 62 -26.26 15.74 7.35
C ARG A 62 -24.94 16.49 7.18
N ASP A 63 -24.96 17.72 6.65
CA ASP A 63 -23.75 18.51 6.41
C ASP A 63 -23.01 18.85 7.71
N ARG A 64 -23.77 19.10 8.78
CA ARG A 64 -23.20 19.35 10.11
C ARG A 64 -22.53 18.08 10.64
N ALA A 65 -23.21 16.94 10.54
CA ALA A 65 -22.68 15.65 10.98
C ALA A 65 -21.41 15.30 10.20
N GLU A 66 -21.45 15.36 8.88
CA GLU A 66 -20.32 15.03 8.00
C GLU A 66 -19.11 15.92 8.29
N ARG A 67 -19.30 17.24 8.39
CA ARG A 67 -18.20 18.17 8.72
C ARG A 67 -17.58 17.86 10.07
N LYS A 68 -18.38 17.56 11.10
CA LYS A 68 -17.87 17.22 12.44
C LYS A 68 -17.15 15.87 12.45
N VAL A 69 -17.67 14.87 11.75
CA VAL A 69 -17.00 13.57 11.59
C VAL A 69 -15.67 13.74 10.86
N ARG A 70 -15.58 14.57 9.80
CA ARG A 70 -14.30 14.85 9.11
C ARG A 70 -13.22 15.40 10.04
N VAL A 71 -13.58 16.30 10.97
CA VAL A 71 -12.65 16.83 11.98
C VAL A 71 -12.16 15.71 12.92
N ILE A 72 -13.07 14.83 13.36
CA ILE A 72 -12.70 13.68 14.19
C ILE A 72 -11.78 12.74 13.41
N LEU A 73 -12.08 12.46 12.14
CA LEU A 73 -11.24 11.60 11.31
C LEU A 73 -9.83 12.16 11.13
N ASP A 74 -9.67 13.47 10.90
CA ASP A 74 -8.34 14.09 10.79
C ASP A 74 -7.49 13.91 12.05
N GLN A 75 -8.13 13.88 13.22
CA GLN A 75 -7.47 13.64 14.50
C GLN A 75 -7.13 12.15 14.69
N GLU A 76 -8.14 11.27 14.57
CA GLU A 76 -7.97 9.85 14.87
C GLU A 76 -7.13 9.11 13.82
N MET A 77 -7.16 9.56 12.56
CA MET A 77 -6.35 8.95 11.51
C MET A 77 -4.84 9.15 11.74
N ARG A 78 -4.42 10.15 12.53
CA ARG A 78 -3.00 10.32 12.95
C ARG A 78 -2.52 9.21 13.87
N HIS A 79 -3.45 8.44 14.44
CA HIS A 79 -3.18 7.32 15.33
C HIS A 79 -3.46 5.96 14.67
N MET A 80 -3.59 5.93 13.34
CA MET A 80 -3.80 4.70 12.58
C MET A 80 -2.72 3.66 12.85
N ARG A 81 -3.14 2.40 12.73
CA ARG A 81 -2.26 1.23 12.75
C ARG A 81 -2.51 0.33 11.54
N SER A 82 -1.47 -0.35 11.09
CA SER A 82 -1.58 -1.37 10.07
C SER A 82 -2.27 -2.59 10.67
N ILE A 83 -3.31 -3.09 10.01
CA ILE A 83 -4.00 -4.31 10.45
C ILE A 83 -3.06 -5.52 10.40
N LEU A 84 -2.11 -5.53 9.46
CA LEU A 84 -1.17 -6.63 9.22
C LEU A 84 -0.01 -6.62 10.23
N THR A 85 0.71 -5.50 10.32
CA THR A 85 1.96 -5.39 11.10
C THR A 85 1.70 -4.92 12.53
N LYS A 86 0.52 -4.35 12.81
CA LYS A 86 0.12 -3.73 14.09
C LYS A 86 0.93 -2.47 14.48
N LYS A 87 1.85 -2.05 13.61
CA LYS A 87 2.65 -0.82 13.73
C LYS A 87 1.77 0.41 13.52
N ARG A 88 2.20 1.55 14.07
CA ARG A 88 1.58 2.85 13.76
C ARG A 88 1.80 3.16 12.28
N VAL A 89 0.92 3.94 11.66
CA VAL A 89 1.04 4.30 10.25
C VAL A 89 1.03 5.81 10.08
N TRP A 90 2.02 6.33 9.35
CA TRP A 90 1.99 7.68 8.82
C TRP A 90 1.43 7.66 7.41
N TYR A 91 0.28 8.32 7.24
CA TYR A 91 -0.29 8.58 5.92
C TYR A 91 0.25 9.90 5.39
N LEU A 92 1.10 9.85 4.37
CA LEU A 92 1.68 11.01 3.73
C LEU A 92 0.86 11.41 2.51
N HIS A 93 0.33 12.63 2.51
CA HIS A 93 -0.34 13.24 1.38
C HIS A 93 0.23 14.65 1.14
N LYS A 94 -0.11 15.28 0.02
CA LYS A 94 0.45 16.58 -0.39
C LYS A 94 0.32 17.68 0.67
N GLY A 95 -0.73 17.63 1.49
CA GLY A 95 -0.99 18.59 2.56
C GLY A 95 -0.06 18.46 3.77
N CYS A 96 0.70 17.38 3.91
CA CYS A 96 1.65 17.20 5.02
C CYS A 96 2.89 18.09 4.92
N GLY A 97 3.22 18.60 3.72
CA GLY A 97 4.44 19.38 3.48
C GLY A 97 5.75 18.57 3.63
N VAL A 98 5.66 17.24 3.67
CA VAL A 98 6.82 16.34 3.78
C VAL A 98 7.40 16.09 2.38
N PRO A 99 8.69 16.38 2.12
CA PRO A 99 9.31 16.07 0.83
C PRO A 99 9.42 14.55 0.63
N LEU A 100 9.07 14.06 -0.56
CA LEU A 100 9.18 12.64 -0.90
C LEU A 100 10.50 12.28 -1.62
N ILE A 101 11.19 13.27 -2.19
CA ILE A 101 12.41 13.04 -2.96
C ILE A 101 13.62 12.95 -2.01
N GLY A 102 14.36 11.85 -2.11
CA GLY A 102 15.64 11.66 -1.40
C GLY A 102 15.55 10.91 -0.06
N ALA A 103 14.34 10.59 0.42
CA ALA A 103 14.18 9.73 1.59
C ALA A 103 14.56 8.28 1.27
N GLY A 104 15.32 7.63 2.15
CA GLY A 104 15.84 6.28 1.91
C GLY A 104 14.76 5.19 1.95
N GLU A 105 13.79 5.37 2.84
CA GLU A 105 12.84 4.34 3.26
C GLU A 105 11.48 4.42 2.53
N PHE A 106 11.13 5.61 2.03
CA PHE A 106 9.84 5.89 1.39
C PHE A 106 9.98 6.97 0.31
N GLY A 107 8.97 7.16 -0.54
CA GLY A 107 8.96 8.25 -1.52
C GLY A 107 9.71 7.89 -2.80
N VAL A 108 10.54 8.81 -3.28
CA VAL A 108 11.18 8.77 -4.60
C VAL A 108 12.69 8.92 -4.47
N VAL A 109 13.45 8.01 -5.08
CA VAL A 109 14.92 8.10 -5.12
C VAL A 109 15.43 7.91 -6.55
N ASP A 110 16.15 8.92 -7.07
CA ASP A 110 16.93 8.77 -8.31
C ASP A 110 18.26 8.09 -7.99
N ARG A 111 18.54 6.95 -8.63
CA ARG A 111 19.78 6.20 -8.45
C ARG A 111 20.95 6.74 -9.29
N GLY A 112 20.75 7.85 -10.00
CA GLY A 112 21.74 8.42 -10.92
C GLY A 112 21.80 7.68 -12.26
N THR A 113 20.97 6.67 -12.47
CA THR A 113 20.89 5.85 -13.68
C THR A 113 19.60 6.15 -14.46
N ASN A 114 19.08 5.20 -15.23
CA ASN A 114 17.73 5.23 -15.80
C ASN A 114 16.64 4.78 -14.81
N ILE A 115 16.99 4.38 -13.58
CA ILE A 115 16.04 3.88 -12.60
C ILE A 115 15.68 4.97 -11.58
N ILE A 116 14.38 5.15 -11.38
CA ILE A 116 13.80 5.90 -10.28
C ILE A 116 13.09 4.92 -9.37
N GLU A 117 13.55 4.79 -8.12
CA GLU A 117 12.89 3.98 -7.11
C GLU A 117 11.65 4.68 -6.60
N VAL A 118 10.53 3.95 -6.55
CA VAL A 118 9.25 4.42 -6.02
C VAL A 118 8.85 3.53 -4.85
N LYS A 119 8.81 4.11 -3.64
CA LYS A 119 8.57 3.41 -2.36
C LYS A 119 7.24 3.89 -1.77
N PRO A 120 6.11 3.29 -2.17
CA PRO A 120 4.79 3.80 -1.83
C PRO A 120 4.37 3.51 -0.38
N MET A 121 4.98 2.50 0.22
CA MET A 121 4.73 2.12 1.60
C MET A 121 5.90 1.35 2.19
N THR A 122 5.91 1.23 3.51
CA THR A 122 6.73 0.28 4.25
C THR A 122 5.82 -0.79 4.89
N GLY A 123 6.41 -1.87 5.41
CA GLY A 123 5.66 -3.03 5.86
C GLY A 123 5.63 -4.19 4.86
N CYS A 124 5.75 -5.42 5.36
CA CYS A 124 5.79 -6.65 4.57
C CYS A 124 4.97 -7.77 5.23
N ASN A 125 4.47 -8.71 4.42
CA ASN A 125 3.78 -9.92 4.85
C ASN A 125 4.74 -11.09 5.17
N LEU A 126 6.05 -10.91 4.95
CA LEU A 126 7.12 -11.87 5.24
C LEU A 126 8.15 -11.28 6.22
N ASN A 127 9.04 -12.12 6.75
CA ASN A 127 10.10 -11.79 7.72
C ASN A 127 11.45 -12.38 7.28
N CYS A 128 11.89 -12.07 6.05
CA CYS A 128 13.03 -12.76 5.46
C CYS A 128 14.31 -12.56 6.29
N SER A 129 15.04 -13.64 6.56
CA SER A 129 16.24 -13.61 7.40
C SER A 129 17.40 -12.79 6.81
N PHE A 130 17.38 -12.57 5.49
CA PHE A 130 18.36 -11.80 4.73
C PHE A 130 17.86 -10.40 4.33
N CYS A 131 16.67 -9.98 4.80
CA CYS A 131 16.10 -8.69 4.41
C CYS A 131 16.91 -7.53 5.02
N SER A 132 17.58 -6.75 4.17
CA SER A 132 18.42 -5.62 4.60
C SER A 132 17.64 -4.46 5.21
N VAL A 133 16.36 -4.33 4.86
CA VAL A 133 15.50 -3.21 5.29
C VAL A 133 14.59 -3.58 6.45
N ASP A 134 14.46 -4.87 6.77
CA ASP A 134 13.62 -5.40 7.85
C ASP A 134 12.22 -4.74 7.90
N GLU A 135 11.35 -5.08 6.95
CA GLU A 135 9.99 -4.50 6.83
C GLU A 135 8.87 -5.40 7.34
N GLY A 136 9.19 -6.61 7.80
CA GLY A 136 8.21 -7.56 8.33
C GLY A 136 7.66 -7.20 9.72
N LYS A 137 7.26 -8.24 10.45
CA LYS A 137 6.94 -8.22 11.88
C LYS A 137 8.24 -8.19 12.68
N ASN A 138 8.72 -6.98 12.95
CA ASN A 138 9.96 -6.73 13.68
C ASN A 138 9.77 -5.62 14.72
N LYS A 139 10.89 -5.10 15.24
CA LYS A 139 10.92 -4.07 16.28
C LYS A 139 10.61 -2.66 15.76
N LYS A 140 10.49 -2.43 14.44
CA LYS A 140 10.07 -1.12 13.93
C LYS A 140 8.65 -0.81 14.45
N VAL A 141 8.44 0.42 14.85
CA VAL A 141 7.17 0.85 15.49
C VAL A 141 6.25 1.61 14.53
N LEU A 142 6.74 1.93 13.32
CA LEU A 142 6.10 2.79 12.34
C LEU A 142 6.18 2.17 10.95
N ASP A 143 5.05 2.19 10.25
CA ASP A 143 4.97 2.04 8.80
C ASP A 143 4.61 3.39 8.15
N VAL A 144 4.98 3.56 6.89
CA VAL A 144 4.63 4.71 6.05
C VAL A 144 3.70 4.23 4.94
N PHE A 145 2.71 5.06 4.60
CA PHE A 145 1.83 4.86 3.46
C PHE A 145 1.66 6.21 2.76
N ILE A 146 1.90 6.27 1.45
CA ILE A 146 1.87 7.52 0.69
C ILE A 146 0.66 7.54 -0.23
N ASP A 147 -0.02 8.69 -0.33
CA ASP A 147 -1.04 8.92 -1.35
C ASP A 147 -0.47 8.72 -2.77
N PRO A 148 -1.15 7.96 -3.65
CA PRO A 148 -0.62 7.61 -4.96
C PRO A 148 -0.50 8.80 -5.92
N ASP A 149 -1.35 9.83 -5.81
CA ASP A 149 -1.25 11.02 -6.66
C ASP A 149 -0.04 11.84 -6.26
N PHE A 150 0.15 12.05 -4.95
CA PHE A 150 1.30 12.78 -4.43
C PHE A 150 2.62 12.08 -4.81
N LEU A 151 2.68 10.75 -4.65
CA LEU A 151 3.87 9.99 -5.00
C LEU A 151 4.16 10.02 -6.50
N ALA A 152 3.15 9.84 -7.34
CA ALA A 152 3.31 9.86 -8.79
C ALA A 152 3.72 11.25 -9.28
N GLU A 153 3.13 12.33 -8.75
CA GLU A 153 3.52 13.70 -9.09
C GLU A 153 5.01 13.94 -8.84
N GLU A 154 5.53 13.57 -7.68
CA GLU A 154 6.94 13.72 -7.33
C GLU A 154 7.84 12.81 -8.17
N ALA A 155 7.43 11.56 -8.42
CA ALA A 155 8.18 10.64 -9.27
C ALA A 155 8.30 11.17 -10.71
N CYS A 156 7.22 11.71 -11.25
CA CYS A 156 7.19 12.24 -12.60
C CYS A 156 7.92 13.57 -12.73
N ARG A 157 7.97 14.37 -11.64
CA ARG A 157 8.85 15.55 -11.56
C ARG A 157 10.33 15.16 -11.67
N VAL A 158 10.75 14.09 -11.00
CA VAL A 158 12.12 13.54 -11.13
C VAL A 158 12.36 12.99 -12.53
N ALA A 159 11.39 12.27 -13.12
CA ALA A 159 11.52 11.74 -14.47
C ALA A 159 11.67 12.85 -15.54
N ALA A 160 10.95 13.97 -15.39
CA ALA A 160 10.94 15.06 -16.35
C ALA A 160 12.29 15.75 -16.56
N ILE A 161 13.18 15.68 -15.55
CA ILE A 161 14.54 16.25 -15.65
C ILE A 161 15.57 15.28 -16.24
N LYS A 162 15.20 14.01 -16.46
CA LYS A 162 16.10 13.01 -17.04
C LYS A 162 16.22 13.24 -18.56
N LYS A 163 17.40 12.96 -19.11
CA LYS A 163 17.67 13.15 -20.54
C LYS A 163 17.36 11.91 -21.38
N HIS A 164 17.30 10.76 -20.72
CA HIS A 164 17.07 9.43 -21.28
C HIS A 164 15.75 8.85 -20.78
N ARG A 165 15.33 7.73 -21.37
CA ARG A 165 14.18 6.95 -20.90
C ARG A 165 14.37 6.47 -19.46
N VAL A 166 13.29 6.47 -18.68
CA VAL A 166 13.31 6.07 -17.27
C VAL A 166 12.49 4.82 -17.02
N GLU A 167 12.92 4.05 -16.02
CA GLU A 167 12.17 2.96 -15.41
C GLU A 167 11.78 3.40 -13.99
N PHE A 168 10.48 3.43 -13.70
CA PHE A 168 9.99 3.52 -12.33
C PHE A 168 9.97 2.12 -11.72
N ASN A 169 10.85 1.87 -10.75
CA ASN A 169 10.92 0.59 -10.05
C ASN A 169 10.21 0.69 -8.69
N ILE A 170 9.05 0.04 -8.59
CA ILE A 170 8.18 0.08 -7.42
C ILE A 170 8.58 -0.99 -6.39
N GLY A 171 8.55 -0.62 -5.10
CA GLY A 171 8.67 -1.57 -3.99
C GLY A 171 10.08 -2.04 -3.62
N PRO A 172 11.16 -1.24 -3.72
CA PRO A 172 12.44 -1.62 -3.13
C PRO A 172 12.45 -1.56 -1.60
N HIS A 173 11.37 -1.09 -0.95
CA HIS A 173 11.10 -1.21 0.48
C HIS A 173 9.65 -1.67 0.67
N GLY A 174 9.44 -2.64 1.56
CA GLY A 174 8.13 -3.24 1.84
C GLY A 174 7.65 -4.20 0.75
N GLU A 175 6.40 -4.65 0.85
CA GLU A 175 5.73 -5.45 -0.18
C GLU A 175 4.66 -4.61 -0.90
N PRO A 176 4.86 -4.24 -2.18
CA PRO A 176 3.93 -3.36 -2.89
C PRO A 176 2.54 -3.98 -3.11
N LEU A 177 2.36 -5.30 -3.11
CA LEU A 177 1.04 -5.92 -3.17
C LEU A 177 0.18 -5.66 -1.91
N LEU A 178 0.77 -5.13 -0.83
CA LEU A 178 0.03 -4.63 0.31
C LEU A 178 -0.56 -3.23 0.08
N TYR A 179 -0.06 -2.49 -0.90
CA TYR A 179 -0.45 -1.11 -1.18
C TYR A 179 -1.83 -1.04 -1.84
N PRO A 180 -2.88 -0.52 -1.17
CA PRO A 180 -4.25 -0.53 -1.67
C PRO A 180 -4.45 0.11 -3.04
N SER A 181 -3.62 1.09 -3.38
CA SER A 181 -3.74 1.88 -4.60
C SER A 181 -2.72 1.49 -5.67
N LEU A 182 -2.17 0.27 -5.62
CA LEU A 182 -1.09 -0.17 -6.50
C LEU A 182 -1.41 -0.04 -7.99
N VAL A 183 -2.55 -0.59 -8.44
CA VAL A 183 -2.98 -0.50 -9.85
C VAL A 183 -3.10 0.96 -10.31
N ARG A 184 -3.59 1.82 -9.41
CA ARG A 184 -3.70 3.26 -9.70
C ARG A 184 -2.32 3.91 -9.82
N LEU A 185 -1.41 3.62 -8.88
CA LEU A 185 -0.05 4.13 -8.92
C LEU A 185 0.67 3.71 -10.20
N VAL A 186 0.58 2.43 -10.59
CA VAL A 186 1.13 1.93 -11.86
C VAL A 186 0.58 2.73 -13.05
N ARG A 187 -0.75 2.95 -13.10
CA ARG A 187 -1.39 3.73 -14.16
C ARG A 187 -0.91 5.18 -14.21
N LEU A 188 -0.74 5.82 -13.05
CA LEU A 188 -0.25 7.19 -12.98
C LEU A 188 1.19 7.27 -13.50
N LEU A 189 2.06 6.36 -13.05
CA LEU A 189 3.47 6.33 -13.46
C LEU A 189 3.65 5.96 -14.94
N SER A 190 2.87 5.02 -15.47
CA SER A 190 2.91 4.64 -16.89
C SER A 190 2.41 5.75 -17.81
N SER A 191 1.52 6.63 -17.31
CA SER A 191 1.03 7.79 -18.05
C SER A 191 2.00 8.97 -18.05
N CYS A 192 3.09 8.90 -17.28
CA CYS A 192 4.06 9.97 -17.22
C CYS A 192 4.91 10.04 -18.49
N LYS A 193 4.94 11.24 -19.08
CA LYS A 193 5.89 11.58 -20.14
C LYS A 193 7.25 11.73 -19.46
N GLY A 194 8.14 10.76 -19.65
CA GLY A 194 9.50 10.79 -19.11
C GLY A 194 10.36 11.91 -19.70
N GLY A 195 11.68 11.71 -19.69
CA GLY A 195 12.65 12.63 -20.30
C GLY A 195 12.43 12.90 -21.80
N LYS A 196 13.37 13.62 -22.43
CA LYS A 196 13.28 14.06 -23.84
C LYS A 196 12.97 12.95 -24.85
N GLU A 197 13.33 11.70 -24.56
CA GLU A 197 13.12 10.54 -25.43
C GLU A 197 11.76 9.84 -25.25
N GLY A 198 10.91 10.34 -24.35
CA GLY A 198 9.55 9.86 -24.11
C GLY A 198 9.45 8.49 -23.41
N CYS A 199 8.21 8.19 -22.96
CA CYS A 199 7.67 6.99 -22.30
C CYS A 199 8.51 6.31 -21.18
N CYS A 200 7.89 6.12 -20.01
CA CYS A 200 8.50 5.44 -18.87
C CYS A 200 8.12 3.95 -18.84
N ALA A 201 9.05 3.08 -18.50
CA ALA A 201 8.73 1.71 -18.11
C ALA A 201 8.34 1.68 -16.63
N VAL A 202 7.47 0.75 -16.24
CA VAL A 202 7.12 0.53 -14.82
C VAL A 202 7.44 -0.92 -14.47
N SER A 203 8.30 -1.11 -13.49
CA SER A 203 8.61 -2.41 -12.92
C SER A 203 8.26 -2.46 -11.44
N MET A 204 8.11 -3.66 -10.89
CA MET A 204 7.77 -3.84 -9.48
C MET A 204 8.51 -5.03 -8.87
N ASN A 205 9.10 -4.84 -7.70
CA ASN A 205 9.66 -5.90 -6.87
C ASN A 205 8.58 -6.49 -5.95
N THR A 206 8.39 -7.81 -5.96
CA THR A 206 7.38 -8.46 -5.11
C THR A 206 7.79 -9.87 -4.69
N ASN A 207 7.29 -10.32 -3.55
CA ASN A 207 7.33 -11.72 -3.14
C ASN A 207 6.23 -12.59 -3.77
N ALA A 208 5.33 -11.99 -4.56
CA ALA A 208 4.27 -12.64 -5.33
C ALA A 208 3.19 -13.41 -4.51
N VAL A 209 3.28 -13.48 -3.19
CA VAL A 209 2.36 -14.25 -2.32
C VAL A 209 0.92 -13.77 -2.43
N LEU A 210 0.71 -12.49 -2.72
CA LEU A 210 -0.61 -11.86 -2.79
C LEU A 210 -1.10 -11.65 -4.22
N LEU A 211 -0.40 -12.22 -5.22
CA LEU A 211 -0.85 -12.11 -6.60
C LEU A 211 -2.14 -12.90 -6.81
N THR A 212 -3.00 -12.34 -7.65
CA THR A 212 -4.18 -13.04 -8.18
C THR A 212 -4.22 -12.80 -9.67
N THR A 213 -4.89 -13.67 -10.43
CA THR A 213 -5.01 -13.51 -11.89
C THR A 213 -5.62 -12.16 -12.25
N ARG A 214 -6.68 -11.77 -11.55
CA ARG A 214 -7.31 -10.44 -11.67
C ARG A 214 -6.32 -9.31 -11.42
N LEU A 215 -5.54 -9.38 -10.34
CA LEU A 215 -4.57 -8.32 -10.03
C LEU A 215 -3.47 -8.21 -11.09
N VAL A 216 -3.00 -9.34 -11.60
CA VAL A 216 -2.03 -9.36 -12.71
C VAL A 216 -2.63 -8.71 -13.96
N ASP A 217 -3.86 -9.06 -14.33
CA ASP A 217 -4.57 -8.43 -15.46
C ASP A 217 -4.75 -6.92 -15.26
N ASP A 218 -5.17 -6.50 -14.05
CA ASP A 218 -5.36 -5.09 -13.71
C ASP A 218 -4.04 -4.30 -13.77
N LEU A 219 -2.92 -4.90 -13.32
CA LEU A 219 -1.58 -4.31 -13.37
C LEU A 219 -1.05 -4.21 -14.80
N ALA A 220 -1.20 -5.27 -15.60
CA ALA A 220 -0.82 -5.27 -17.01
C ALA A 220 -1.62 -4.20 -17.79
N ALA A 221 -2.93 -4.14 -17.59
CA ALA A 221 -3.79 -3.12 -18.20
C ALA A 221 -3.49 -1.69 -17.70
N ALA A 222 -2.92 -1.54 -16.49
CA ALA A 222 -2.43 -0.27 -15.99
C ALA A 222 -1.07 0.16 -16.59
N GLY A 223 -0.40 -0.72 -17.35
CA GLY A 223 0.89 -0.43 -17.98
C GLY A 223 2.11 -0.92 -17.20
N LEU A 224 1.94 -1.88 -16.29
CA LEU A 224 3.08 -2.58 -15.69
C LEU A 224 3.87 -3.31 -16.79
N SER A 225 5.17 -3.04 -16.88
CA SER A 225 6.05 -3.63 -17.87
C SER A 225 6.69 -4.93 -17.38
N ARG A 226 7.15 -4.96 -16.11
CA ARG A 226 7.90 -6.10 -15.55
C ARG A 226 7.60 -6.36 -14.07
N LEU A 227 7.53 -7.63 -13.71
CA LEU A 227 7.58 -8.12 -12.34
C LEU A 227 8.98 -8.67 -12.02
N ASN A 228 9.63 -8.11 -11.01
CA ASN A 228 10.85 -8.65 -10.42
C ASN A 228 10.44 -9.47 -9.18
N VAL A 229 10.54 -10.79 -9.25
CA VAL A 229 9.99 -11.69 -8.23
C VAL A 229 11.08 -12.32 -7.39
N SER A 230 11.02 -12.06 -6.09
CA SER A 230 11.93 -12.61 -5.09
C SER A 230 11.57 -14.07 -4.78
N LEU A 231 12.10 -15.01 -5.57
CA LEU A 231 11.99 -16.46 -5.39
C LEU A 231 13.37 -17.03 -5.04
N HIS A 232 13.51 -17.69 -3.87
CA HIS A 232 14.84 -18.07 -3.34
C HIS A 232 15.05 -19.57 -3.11
N ALA A 233 13.99 -20.36 -3.26
CA ALA A 233 14.00 -21.82 -3.14
C ALA A 233 12.74 -22.41 -3.78
N LEU A 234 12.85 -23.62 -4.33
CA LEU A 234 11.72 -24.43 -4.82
C LEU A 234 11.30 -25.53 -3.83
N ASP A 235 11.82 -25.49 -2.61
CA ASP A 235 11.39 -26.29 -1.46
C ASP A 235 10.61 -25.43 -0.47
N GLU A 236 9.43 -25.88 -0.06
CA GLU A 236 8.54 -25.12 0.82
C GLU A 236 9.11 -24.94 2.24
N GLU A 237 9.86 -25.93 2.75
CA GLU A 237 10.44 -25.84 4.09
C GLU A 237 11.62 -24.85 4.13
N LEU A 238 12.51 -24.92 3.14
CA LEU A 238 13.59 -23.96 2.96
C LEU A 238 13.05 -22.56 2.70
N ALA A 239 12.05 -22.41 1.84
CA ALA A 239 11.38 -21.12 1.62
C ALA A 239 10.80 -20.57 2.93
N ARG A 240 10.09 -21.39 3.71
CA ARG A 240 9.54 -20.98 5.02
C ARG A 240 10.63 -20.49 5.97
N ARG A 241 11.79 -21.16 6.01
CA ARG A 241 12.94 -20.75 6.83
C ARG A 241 13.53 -19.42 6.34
N LEU A 242 13.74 -19.28 5.03
CA LEU A 242 14.30 -18.07 4.40
C LEU A 242 13.39 -16.85 4.56
N TYR A 243 12.09 -17.00 4.32
CA TYR A 243 11.11 -15.92 4.39
C TYR A 243 10.59 -15.65 5.81
N GLY A 244 10.92 -16.49 6.80
CA GLY A 244 10.48 -16.34 8.19
C GLY A 244 8.95 -16.36 8.37
N ALA A 245 8.22 -16.94 7.42
CA ALA A 245 6.77 -17.05 7.40
C ALA A 245 6.34 -18.21 6.47
N PRO A 246 5.10 -18.74 6.61
CA PRO A 246 4.55 -19.68 5.63
C PRO A 246 4.60 -19.08 4.22
N TYR A 247 5.15 -19.83 3.27
CA TYR A 247 5.31 -19.40 1.89
C TYR A 247 4.58 -20.37 0.94
N PRO A 248 3.48 -19.94 0.29
CA PRO A 248 2.65 -20.82 -0.53
C PRO A 248 3.28 -21.01 -1.91
N LEU A 249 4.36 -21.78 -1.99
CA LEU A 249 5.18 -21.93 -3.21
C LEU A 249 4.34 -22.36 -4.42
N ARG A 250 3.44 -23.35 -4.27
CA ARG A 250 2.55 -23.79 -5.36
C ARG A 250 1.71 -22.66 -5.94
N HIS A 251 1.18 -21.79 -5.08
CA HIS A 251 0.42 -20.62 -5.51
C HIS A 251 1.32 -19.63 -6.25
N VAL A 252 2.49 -19.31 -5.69
CA VAL A 252 3.45 -18.40 -6.32
C VAL A 252 3.87 -18.89 -7.70
N LEU A 253 4.28 -20.16 -7.84
CA LEU A 253 4.63 -20.73 -9.14
C LEU A 253 3.46 -20.69 -10.13
N GLY A 254 2.24 -20.95 -9.67
CA GLY A 254 1.02 -20.78 -10.48
C GLY A 254 0.84 -19.34 -10.98
N MET A 255 1.03 -18.37 -10.10
CA MET A 255 0.93 -16.94 -10.44
C MET A 255 2.04 -16.47 -11.36
N LEU A 256 3.26 -16.97 -11.20
CA LEU A 256 4.39 -16.66 -12.09
C LEU A 256 4.12 -17.15 -13.52
N ARG A 257 3.65 -18.39 -13.68
CA ARG A 257 3.25 -18.93 -14.99
C ARG A 257 2.13 -18.13 -15.64
N TYR A 258 1.20 -17.60 -14.84
CA TYR A 258 0.14 -16.75 -15.34
C TYR A 258 0.66 -15.36 -15.74
N ALA A 259 1.47 -14.73 -14.89
CA ALA A 259 2.01 -13.40 -15.11
C ALA A 259 2.95 -13.33 -16.32
N ALA A 260 3.74 -14.38 -16.56
CA ALA A 260 4.64 -14.47 -17.72
C ALA A 260 3.90 -14.43 -19.08
N LYS A 261 2.56 -14.61 -19.09
CA LYS A 261 1.73 -14.46 -20.30
C LYS A 261 1.24 -13.02 -20.52
N LYS A 262 1.50 -12.12 -19.57
CA LYS A 262 0.89 -10.79 -19.48
C LYS A 262 1.93 -9.67 -19.40
N VAL A 263 3.02 -9.90 -18.67
CA VAL A 263 4.12 -8.96 -18.43
C VAL A 263 5.43 -9.72 -18.38
N ASP A 264 6.55 -9.01 -18.52
CA ASP A 264 7.87 -9.61 -18.31
C ASP A 264 7.99 -10.07 -16.85
N VAL A 265 8.59 -11.24 -16.64
CA VAL A 265 8.84 -11.78 -15.30
C VAL A 265 10.33 -12.06 -15.19
N LEU A 266 10.97 -11.42 -14.21
CA LEU A 266 12.37 -11.63 -13.85
C LEU A 266 12.41 -12.24 -12.45
N LEU A 267 13.04 -13.40 -12.30
CA LEU A 267 13.32 -13.97 -10.99
C LEU A 267 14.57 -13.31 -10.41
N THR A 268 14.51 -12.94 -9.13
CA THR A 268 15.59 -12.24 -8.43
C THR A 268 15.97 -13.01 -7.15
N PRO A 269 16.61 -14.19 -7.27
CA PRO A 269 17.06 -14.94 -6.12
C PRO A 269 18.18 -14.21 -5.37
N VAL A 270 18.20 -14.37 -4.05
CA VAL A 270 19.33 -13.97 -3.20
C VAL A 270 20.01 -15.26 -2.75
N VAL A 271 21.32 -15.33 -2.98
CA VAL A 271 22.16 -16.41 -2.47
C VAL A 271 22.57 -16.06 -1.05
N VAL A 272 22.17 -16.90 -0.11
CA VAL A 272 22.56 -16.87 1.30
C VAL A 272 23.58 -18.00 1.51
N PRO A 273 24.87 -17.67 1.68
CA PRO A 273 25.94 -18.66 1.81
C PRO A 273 25.66 -19.70 2.90
N GLY A 274 25.86 -20.98 2.60
CA GLY A 274 25.60 -22.09 3.50
C GLY A 274 24.11 -22.39 3.75
N VAL A 275 23.19 -21.72 3.05
CA VAL A 275 21.74 -21.89 3.26
C VAL A 275 21.01 -22.34 2.00
N ASN A 276 21.19 -21.66 0.86
CA ASN A 276 20.40 -21.92 -0.35
C ASN A 276 21.20 -21.89 -1.67
N GLU A 277 22.53 -22.03 -1.62
CA GLU A 277 23.38 -22.00 -2.83
C GLU A 277 22.97 -23.02 -3.88
N ASP A 278 22.61 -24.24 -3.47
CA ASP A 278 22.13 -25.28 -4.40
C ASP A 278 20.69 -25.06 -4.81
N ALA A 279 19.81 -24.66 -3.88
CA ALA A 279 18.41 -24.38 -4.17
C ALA A 279 18.22 -23.23 -5.17
N VAL A 280 19.11 -22.23 -5.18
CA VAL A 280 19.07 -21.13 -6.15
C VAL A 280 19.43 -21.60 -7.56
N LYS A 281 20.22 -22.66 -7.72
CA LYS A 281 20.53 -23.22 -9.06
C LYS A 281 19.32 -23.90 -9.70
N GLU A 282 18.37 -24.36 -8.88
CA GLU A 282 17.13 -24.99 -9.33
C GLU A 282 16.06 -23.97 -9.76
N VAL A 283 16.16 -22.72 -9.25
CA VAL A 283 15.25 -21.60 -9.53
C VAL A 283 15.55 -20.99 -10.90
#